data_AF-A0A7X7WPQ7-F1
#
_entry.id   AF-A0A7X7WPQ7-F1
#
_cell.length_a   1.000
_cell.length_b   1.000
_cell.length_c   1.000
_cell.angle_alpha   90.00
_cell.angle_beta   90.00
_cell.angle_gamma   90.00
#
_symmetry.space_group_name_H-M   'P 1'
#
loop_
_entity.id
_entity.type
_entity.pdbx_description
1 polymer ?
#
loop_
_entity_poly.entity_id
_entity_poly.type
_entity_poly.pdbx_seq_one_letter_code
_entity_poly.pdbx_strand_id
1 'polypeptide(L)'
;MPYRRLPNTDSSRLRALHILYSKGKELPPFKLGFSQNVYTRIQSFLPGFENAISQFRQAYAIQVKRGREYQNLMKKARMYISHFIQVVNMAISRGELPAQTRAYYGLEEHSSRLPSLVSEKDILKWGEAIIKGEQQRIMKGMAPVTNPTVAVVKVRFENFKEACQNQKVLQKNSERALEELSRMRKQADEIISQAWNEVEESFAGLPDEVRRSRASEYGVVYVYRKNELPGLSVFDRIQVSAG
;
A
#
# COMPACT_ATOMS: atom_id res chain seq x y z
N MET A 1 13.49 -32.79 16.57
CA MET A 1 12.39 -33.32 15.70
C MET A 1 11.81 -32.14 14.92
N PRO A 2 11.52 -32.25 13.61
CA PRO A 2 11.02 -31.11 12.86
C PRO A 2 9.61 -30.76 13.31
N TYR A 3 9.32 -29.46 13.34
CA TYR A 3 8.05 -28.93 13.82
C TYR A 3 7.21 -28.40 12.65
N ARG A 4 5.89 -28.44 12.80
CA ARG A 4 4.95 -27.92 11.83
C ARG A 4 5.04 -26.39 11.74
N ARG A 5 5.10 -25.85 10.52
CA ARG A 5 5.10 -24.40 10.27
C ARG A 5 3.85 -23.98 9.50
N LEU A 6 3.02 -23.15 10.14
CA LEU A 6 1.87 -22.54 9.47
C LEU A 6 2.30 -21.55 8.37
N PRO A 7 1.50 -21.39 7.31
CA PRO A 7 1.75 -20.43 6.25
C PRO A 7 1.82 -18.99 6.79
N ASN A 8 2.84 -18.23 6.39
CA ASN A 8 3.01 -16.84 6.83
C ASN A 8 2.71 -15.81 5.73
N THR A 9 2.74 -16.21 4.45
CA THR A 9 2.43 -15.35 3.30
C THR A 9 1.07 -15.69 2.69
N ASP A 10 0.45 -14.72 2.02
CA ASP A 10 -0.80 -14.95 1.29
C ASP A 10 -0.66 -16.03 0.21
N SER A 11 0.49 -16.06 -0.49
CA SER A 11 0.82 -17.11 -1.46
C SER A 11 0.90 -18.50 -0.83
N SER A 12 1.51 -18.60 0.36
CA SER A 12 1.60 -19.88 1.07
C SER A 12 0.24 -20.34 1.59
N ARG A 13 -0.61 -19.42 2.06
CA ARG A 13 -1.99 -19.71 2.48
C ARG A 13 -2.83 -20.21 1.30
N LEU A 14 -2.80 -19.50 0.17
CA LEU A 14 -3.50 -19.93 -1.04
C LEU A 14 -3.03 -21.31 -1.49
N ARG A 15 -1.71 -21.54 -1.54
CA ARG A 15 -1.16 -22.84 -1.92
C ARG A 15 -1.68 -23.96 -1.01
N ALA A 16 -1.65 -23.76 0.32
CA ALA A 16 -2.16 -24.74 1.27
C ALA A 16 -3.66 -25.02 1.05
N LEU A 17 -4.48 -23.97 0.89
CA LEU A 17 -5.92 -24.11 0.64
C LEU A 17 -6.22 -24.81 -0.68
N HIS A 18 -5.46 -24.53 -1.75
CA HIS A 18 -5.62 -25.23 -3.03
C HIS A 18 -5.28 -26.71 -2.94
N ILE A 19 -4.20 -27.07 -2.24
CA ILE A 19 -3.84 -28.48 -2.05
C ILE A 19 -4.95 -29.21 -1.30
N LEU A 20 -5.42 -28.64 -0.18
CA LEU A 20 -6.52 -29.21 0.60
C LEU A 20 -7.80 -29.32 -0.25
N TYR A 21 -8.15 -28.28 -1.01
CA TYR A 21 -9.29 -28.29 -1.92
C TYR A 21 -9.17 -29.38 -2.99
N SER A 22 -8.01 -29.54 -3.62
CA SER A 22 -7.77 -30.60 -4.62
C SER A 22 -7.94 -31.99 -4.02
N LYS A 23 -7.36 -32.23 -2.84
CA LYS A 23 -7.51 -33.51 -2.13
C LYS A 23 -8.96 -33.83 -1.79
N GLY A 24 -9.74 -32.85 -1.33
CA GLY A 24 -11.17 -33.02 -1.04
C GLY A 24 -12.04 -33.21 -2.29
N LYS A 25 -11.57 -32.75 -3.46
CA LYS A 25 -12.24 -32.97 -4.75
C LYS A 25 -11.92 -34.34 -5.36
N GLU A 26 -10.68 -34.81 -5.19
CA GLU A 26 -10.17 -36.05 -5.80
C GLU A 26 -10.51 -37.30 -4.99
N LEU A 27 -10.53 -37.19 -3.66
CA LEU A 27 -10.71 -38.33 -2.76
C LEU A 27 -12.15 -38.43 -2.26
N PRO A 28 -12.72 -39.64 -2.17
CA PRO A 28 -14.00 -39.82 -1.51
C PRO A 28 -13.89 -39.59 0.01
N PRO A 29 -14.98 -39.24 0.72
CA PRO A 29 -14.93 -38.84 2.13
C PRO A 29 -14.23 -39.83 3.07
N PHE A 30 -14.35 -41.14 2.82
CA PHE A 30 -13.74 -42.18 3.65
C PHE A 30 -12.21 -42.33 3.46
N LYS A 31 -11.63 -41.73 2.41
CA LYS A 31 -10.18 -41.68 2.18
C LYS A 31 -9.58 -40.30 2.46
N LEU A 32 -10.41 -39.32 2.79
CA LEU A 32 -9.97 -37.96 3.02
C LEU A 32 -9.39 -37.83 4.43
N GLY A 33 -8.18 -37.28 4.54
CA GLY A 33 -7.53 -37.05 5.83
C GLY A 33 -8.17 -35.94 6.68
N PHE A 34 -9.24 -35.31 6.21
CA PHE A 34 -9.96 -34.29 6.96
C PHE A 34 -11.46 -34.37 6.68
N SER A 35 -12.26 -33.77 7.54
CA SER A 35 -13.71 -33.86 7.53
C SER A 35 -14.35 -33.16 6.33
N GLN A 36 -15.53 -33.64 5.93
CA GLN A 36 -16.32 -33.02 4.87
C GLN A 36 -16.73 -31.58 5.21
N ASN A 37 -16.87 -31.24 6.50
CA ASN A 37 -17.15 -29.89 6.97
C ASN A 37 -15.99 -28.93 6.65
N VAL A 38 -14.75 -29.34 6.91
CA VAL A 38 -13.57 -28.56 6.53
C VAL A 38 -13.50 -28.37 5.02
N TYR A 39 -13.83 -29.39 4.23
CA TYR A 39 -13.88 -29.27 2.77
C TYR A 39 -14.89 -28.22 2.29
N THR A 40 -16.12 -28.22 2.79
CA THR A 40 -17.14 -27.24 2.40
C THR A 40 -16.79 -25.82 2.86
N ARG A 41 -16.14 -25.66 4.02
CA ARG A 41 -15.56 -24.38 4.45
C ARG A 41 -14.50 -23.89 3.47
N ILE A 42 -13.57 -24.75 3.04
CA ILE A 42 -12.53 -24.38 2.06
C ILE A 42 -13.18 -23.98 0.73
N GLN A 43 -14.12 -24.79 0.22
CA GLN A 43 -14.80 -24.56 -1.04
C GLN A 43 -15.53 -23.21 -1.09
N SER A 44 -16.19 -22.83 0.01
CA SER A 44 -16.91 -21.55 0.10
C SER A 44 -15.97 -20.35 0.33
N PHE A 45 -14.90 -20.55 1.08
CA PHE A 45 -13.96 -19.49 1.47
C PHE A 45 -12.96 -19.10 0.36
N LEU A 46 -12.42 -20.09 -0.36
CA LEU A 46 -11.28 -19.93 -1.26
C LEU A 46 -11.50 -18.86 -2.36
N PRO A 47 -12.63 -18.83 -3.09
CA PRO A 47 -12.85 -17.80 -4.11
C PRO A 47 -12.89 -16.38 -3.53
N GLY A 48 -13.48 -16.22 -2.34
CA GLY A 48 -13.51 -14.93 -1.64
C GLY A 48 -12.10 -14.46 -1.26
N PHE A 49 -11.26 -15.37 -0.79
CA PHE A 49 -9.90 -15.05 -0.36
C PHE A 49 -9.00 -14.66 -1.55
N GLU A 50 -9.09 -15.38 -2.67
CA GLU A 50 -8.42 -15.02 -3.92
C GLU A 50 -8.82 -13.61 -4.40
N ASN A 51 -10.12 -13.33 -4.37
CA ASN A 51 -10.65 -12.03 -4.74
C ASN A 51 -10.13 -10.92 -3.82
N ALA A 52 -10.12 -11.13 -2.50
CA ALA A 52 -9.60 -10.15 -1.55
C ALA A 52 -8.10 -9.87 -1.76
N ILE A 53 -7.29 -10.90 -2.02
CA ILE A 53 -5.87 -10.74 -2.34
C ILE A 53 -5.70 -9.92 -3.64
N SER A 54 -6.48 -10.23 -4.66
CA SER A 54 -6.45 -9.51 -5.95
C SER A 54 -6.85 -8.04 -5.78
N GLN A 55 -7.94 -7.77 -5.07
CA GLN A 55 -8.44 -6.42 -4.79
C GLN A 55 -7.41 -5.59 -4.03
N PHE A 56 -6.80 -6.13 -2.98
CA PHE A 56 -5.75 -5.44 -2.23
C PHE A 56 -4.54 -5.12 -3.12
N ARG A 57 -4.06 -6.10 -3.89
CA ARG A 57 -2.93 -5.90 -4.81
C ARG A 57 -3.20 -4.79 -5.83
N GLN A 58 -4.39 -4.77 -6.42
CA GLN A 58 -4.78 -3.74 -7.38
C GLN A 58 -4.88 -2.36 -6.73
N ALA A 59 -5.58 -2.26 -5.59
CA ALA A 59 -5.73 -1.00 -4.86
C ALA A 59 -4.38 -0.42 -4.44
N TYR A 60 -3.49 -1.27 -3.91
CA TYR A 60 -2.14 -0.87 -3.50
C TYR A 60 -1.26 -0.45 -4.69
N ALA A 61 -1.31 -1.18 -5.81
CA ALA A 61 -0.56 -0.82 -7.01
C ALA A 61 -0.98 0.56 -7.56
N ILE A 62 -2.28 0.85 -7.58
CA ILE A 62 -2.82 2.15 -8.00
C ILE A 62 -2.35 3.24 -7.04
N GLN A 63 -2.43 3.02 -5.72
CA GLN A 63 -1.97 3.97 -4.70
C GLN A 63 -0.49 4.30 -4.85
N VAL A 64 0.37 3.31 -5.07
CA VAL A 64 1.82 3.52 -5.26
C VAL A 64 2.10 4.31 -6.54
N LYS A 65 1.44 3.95 -7.66
CA LYS A 65 1.59 4.65 -8.94
C LYS A 65 1.19 6.12 -8.81
N ARG A 66 -0.01 6.38 -8.29
CA ARG A 66 -0.55 7.74 -8.12
C ARG A 66 0.20 8.54 -7.06
N GLY A 67 0.77 7.88 -6.05
CA GLY A 67 1.64 8.53 -5.07
C GLY A 67 2.86 9.20 -5.70
N ARG A 68 3.48 8.59 -6.73
CA ARG A 68 4.59 9.20 -7.47
C ARG A 68 4.14 10.44 -8.25
N GLU A 69 2.98 10.36 -8.91
CA GLU A 69 2.39 11.49 -9.64
C GLU A 69 2.06 12.66 -8.69
N TYR A 70 1.44 12.36 -7.53
CA TYR A 70 1.15 13.33 -6.48
C TYR A 70 2.42 14.06 -6.01
N GLN A 71 3.52 13.34 -5.76
CA GLN A 71 4.78 13.96 -5.34
C GLN A 71 5.34 14.93 -6.40
N ASN A 72 5.21 14.60 -7.68
CA ASN A 72 5.63 15.47 -8.76
C ASN A 72 4.75 16.73 -8.86
N LEU A 73 3.45 16.59 -8.68
CA LEU A 73 2.50 17.70 -8.67
C LEU A 73 2.76 18.63 -7.47
N MET A 74 2.99 18.08 -6.28
CA MET A 74 3.35 18.84 -5.08
C MET A 74 4.63 19.65 -5.28
N LYS A 75 5.70 19.02 -5.82
CA LYS A 75 6.96 19.71 -6.13
C LYS A 75 6.76 20.86 -7.12
N LYS A 76 5.98 20.64 -8.18
CA LYS A 76 5.67 21.69 -9.16
C LYS A 76 4.87 22.83 -8.53
N ALA A 77 3.79 22.54 -7.80
CA ALA A 77 2.99 23.57 -7.13
C ALA A 77 3.85 24.39 -6.16
N ARG A 78 4.64 23.73 -5.31
CA ARG A 78 5.59 24.38 -4.39
C ARG A 78 6.54 25.34 -5.12
N MET A 79 7.16 24.87 -6.20
CA MET A 79 8.12 25.66 -6.97
C MET A 79 7.47 26.92 -7.55
N TYR A 80 6.30 26.80 -8.19
CA TYR A 80 5.62 27.94 -8.81
C TYR A 80 5.09 28.94 -7.78
N ILE A 81 4.56 28.47 -6.65
CA ILE A 81 4.14 29.33 -5.53
C ILE A 81 5.33 30.09 -4.96
N SER A 82 6.45 29.40 -4.70
CA SER A 82 7.67 30.03 -4.20
C SER A 82 8.22 31.07 -5.19
N HIS A 83 8.29 30.73 -6.47
CA HIS A 83 8.80 31.61 -7.50
C HIS A 83 7.92 32.86 -7.69
N PHE A 84 6.59 32.72 -7.62
CA PHE A 84 5.68 33.86 -7.69
C PHE A 84 5.97 34.88 -6.57
N ILE A 85 6.15 34.42 -5.32
CA ILE A 85 6.47 35.29 -4.18
C ILE A 85 7.85 35.94 -4.37
N GLN A 86 8.84 35.19 -4.86
CA GLN A 86 10.16 35.75 -5.17
C GLN A 86 10.07 36.87 -6.20
N VAL A 87 9.28 36.71 -7.26
CA VAL A 87 9.11 37.73 -8.30
C VAL A 87 8.42 38.98 -7.77
N VAL A 88 7.40 38.83 -6.93
CA VAL A 88 6.78 39.95 -6.20
C VAL A 88 7.85 40.70 -5.40
N ASN A 89 8.66 39.98 -4.63
CA ASN A 89 9.72 40.59 -3.83
C ASN A 89 10.77 41.30 -4.69
N MET A 90 11.16 40.72 -5.83
CA MET A 90 12.11 41.33 -6.76
C MET A 90 11.53 42.58 -7.43
N ALA A 91 10.25 42.59 -7.80
CA ALA A 91 9.58 43.76 -8.35
C ALA A 91 9.50 44.89 -7.30
N ILE A 92 9.26 44.56 -6.03
CA ILE A 92 9.32 45.53 -4.93
C ILE A 92 10.73 46.07 -4.75
N SER A 93 11.77 45.22 -4.79
CA SER A 93 13.16 45.69 -4.63
C SER A 93 13.63 46.58 -5.78
N ARG A 94 13.06 46.41 -6.99
CA ARG A 94 13.31 47.28 -8.15
C ARG A 94 12.49 48.57 -8.14
N GLY A 95 11.56 48.73 -7.20
CA GLY A 95 10.67 49.89 -7.14
C GLY A 95 9.49 49.85 -8.12
N GLU A 96 9.25 48.71 -8.77
CA GLU A 96 8.13 48.52 -9.72
C GLU A 96 6.79 48.31 -8.99
N LEU A 97 6.83 47.80 -7.75
CA LEU A 97 5.66 47.55 -6.91
C LEU A 97 5.87 48.13 -5.50
N PRO A 98 4.83 48.69 -4.87
CA PRO A 98 4.92 49.15 -3.48
C PRO A 98 5.01 47.97 -2.51
N ALA A 99 5.66 48.16 -1.36
CA ALA A 99 5.80 47.13 -0.33
C ALA A 99 4.45 46.58 0.17
N GLN A 100 3.41 47.44 0.25
CA GLN A 100 2.03 47.04 0.56
C GLN A 100 1.51 45.89 -0.31
N THR A 101 2.08 45.68 -1.50
CA THR A 101 1.67 44.60 -2.41
C THR A 101 1.72 43.22 -1.75
N ARG A 102 2.64 43.00 -0.80
CA ARG A 102 2.75 41.77 -0.01
C ARG A 102 1.46 41.44 0.76
N ALA A 103 0.77 42.47 1.27
CA ALA A 103 -0.44 42.30 2.07
C ALA A 103 -1.58 41.65 1.28
N TYR A 104 -1.66 41.87 -0.04
CA TYR A 104 -2.65 41.20 -0.90
C TYR A 104 -2.55 39.68 -0.87
N TYR A 105 -1.35 39.15 -0.65
CA TYR A 105 -1.11 37.71 -0.58
C TYR A 105 -1.05 37.18 0.85
N GLY A 106 -1.35 38.01 1.86
CA GLY A 106 -1.24 37.66 3.28
C GLY A 106 0.20 37.56 3.80
N LEU A 107 1.14 38.23 3.13
CA LEU A 107 2.54 38.34 3.56
C LEU A 107 2.77 39.64 4.33
N GLU A 108 3.76 39.64 5.22
CA GLU A 108 4.17 40.83 5.97
C GLU A 108 4.74 41.92 5.04
N GLU A 109 4.29 43.16 5.20
CA GLU A 109 4.64 44.27 4.30
C GLU A 109 6.14 44.58 4.27
N HIS A 110 6.80 44.55 5.43
CA HIS A 110 8.20 44.95 5.57
C HIS A 110 9.17 43.75 5.64
N SER A 111 8.71 42.55 5.26
CA SER A 111 9.52 41.33 5.28
C SER A 111 9.54 40.69 3.90
N SER A 112 10.75 40.43 3.38
CA SER A 112 10.96 39.67 2.13
C SER A 112 11.07 38.16 2.37
N ARG A 113 10.85 37.70 3.60
CA ARG A 113 10.97 36.29 3.97
C ARG A 113 9.92 35.45 3.22
N LEU A 114 10.38 34.37 2.59
CA LEU A 114 9.49 33.41 1.96
C LEU A 114 8.73 32.61 3.02
N PRO A 115 7.43 32.31 2.81
CA PRO A 115 6.69 31.45 3.70
C PRO A 115 7.21 30.00 3.64
N SER A 116 6.96 29.24 4.71
CA SER A 116 7.14 27.79 4.67
C SER A 116 6.22 27.19 3.59
N LEU A 117 6.76 26.29 2.78
CA LEU A 117 6.03 25.48 1.80
C LEU A 117 6.37 23.99 1.96
N VAL A 118 6.73 23.58 3.18
CA VAL A 118 7.20 22.22 3.47
C VAL A 118 6.03 21.25 3.42
N SER A 119 4.93 21.56 4.10
CA SER A 119 3.78 20.67 4.22
C SER A 119 2.75 20.84 3.09
N GLU A 120 1.91 19.81 2.87
CA GLU A 120 0.73 19.91 2.00
C GLU A 120 -0.16 21.09 2.42
N LYS A 121 -0.38 21.27 3.73
CA LYS A 121 -1.21 22.34 4.28
C LYS A 121 -0.67 23.73 3.93
N ASP A 122 0.65 23.91 3.99
CA ASP A 122 1.30 25.17 3.64
C ASP A 122 1.08 25.51 2.17
N ILE A 123 1.30 24.53 1.27
CA ILE A 123 1.12 24.72 -0.17
C ILE A 123 -0.34 25.04 -0.49
N LEU A 124 -1.30 24.36 0.15
CA LEU A 124 -2.74 24.64 0.05
C LEU A 124 -3.07 26.07 0.47
N LYS A 125 -2.59 26.50 1.65
CA LYS A 125 -2.84 27.83 2.20
C LYS A 125 -2.29 28.93 1.28
N TRP A 126 -1.00 28.84 0.92
CA TRP A 126 -0.33 29.90 0.16
C TRP A 126 -0.75 29.93 -1.32
N GLY A 127 -1.04 28.77 -1.91
CA GLY A 127 -1.61 28.72 -3.26
C GLY A 127 -2.93 29.48 -3.36
N GLU A 128 -3.85 29.26 -2.41
CA GLU A 128 -5.13 29.99 -2.38
C GLU A 128 -4.95 31.49 -2.11
N ALA A 129 -4.06 31.85 -1.18
CA ALA A 129 -3.80 33.25 -0.85
C ALA A 129 -3.22 34.03 -2.04
N ILE A 130 -2.26 33.46 -2.77
CA ILE A 130 -1.67 34.08 -3.96
C ILE A 130 -2.72 34.27 -5.06
N ILE A 131 -3.50 33.24 -5.38
CA ILE A 131 -4.48 33.30 -6.46
C ILE A 131 -5.55 34.36 -6.15
N LYS A 132 -6.08 34.36 -4.92
CA LYS A 132 -7.09 35.33 -4.48
C LYS A 132 -6.50 36.75 -4.44
N GLY A 133 -5.30 36.91 -3.89
CA GLY A 133 -4.63 38.20 -3.77
C GLY A 133 -4.34 38.82 -5.13
N GLU A 134 -3.83 38.04 -6.08
CA GLU A 134 -3.54 38.57 -7.42
C GLU A 134 -4.81 38.90 -8.19
N GLN A 135 -5.86 38.07 -8.05
CA GLN A 135 -7.15 38.39 -8.63
C GLN A 135 -7.69 39.73 -8.11
N GLN A 136 -7.58 39.99 -6.80
CA GLN A 136 -7.97 41.27 -6.20
C GLN A 136 -7.13 42.44 -6.75
N ARG A 137 -5.83 42.24 -6.97
CA ARG A 137 -4.98 43.27 -7.57
C ARG A 137 -5.42 43.62 -8.98
N ILE A 138 -5.65 42.61 -9.82
CA ILE A 138 -6.13 42.78 -11.19
C ILE A 138 -7.50 43.48 -11.20
N MET A 139 -8.43 43.10 -10.32
CA MET A 139 -9.75 43.74 -10.21
C MET A 139 -9.68 45.22 -9.84
N LYS A 140 -8.65 45.64 -9.10
CA LYS A 140 -8.39 47.05 -8.77
C LYS A 140 -7.63 47.80 -9.87
N GLY A 141 -7.43 47.19 -11.04
CA GLY A 141 -6.71 47.80 -12.17
C GLY A 141 -5.19 47.82 -12.03
N MET A 142 -4.62 47.11 -11.05
CA MET A 142 -3.16 47.01 -10.92
C MET A 142 -2.56 46.06 -11.96
N ALA A 143 -1.34 46.36 -12.38
CA ALA A 143 -0.61 45.50 -13.31
C ALA A 143 -0.35 44.11 -12.71
N PRO A 144 -0.63 43.02 -13.46
CA PRO A 144 -0.42 41.67 -12.99
C PRO A 144 1.07 41.34 -12.91
N VAL A 145 1.42 40.49 -11.94
CA VAL A 145 2.73 39.86 -11.87
C VAL A 145 2.85 38.88 -13.03
N THR A 146 3.95 38.99 -13.76
CA THR A 146 4.29 38.11 -14.87
C THR A 146 5.53 37.29 -14.53
N ASN A 147 5.68 36.12 -15.16
CA ASN A 147 6.85 35.23 -15.03
C ASN A 147 7.14 34.70 -13.61
N PRO A 148 6.26 33.86 -13.02
CA PRO A 148 5.09 33.24 -13.65
C PRO A 148 3.82 34.10 -13.50
N THR A 149 2.93 34.02 -14.48
CA THR A 149 1.59 34.59 -14.32
C THR A 149 0.78 33.78 -13.30
N VAL A 150 -0.17 34.44 -12.64
CA VAL A 150 -1.08 33.74 -11.70
C VAL A 150 -1.87 32.62 -12.36
N ALA A 151 -2.14 32.72 -13.67
CA ALA A 151 -2.79 31.63 -14.42
C ALA A 151 -1.96 30.35 -14.41
N VAL A 152 -0.63 30.44 -14.60
CA VAL A 152 0.25 29.27 -14.52
C VAL A 152 0.29 28.73 -13.09
N VAL A 153 0.40 29.61 -12.09
CA VAL A 153 0.38 29.21 -10.67
C VAL A 153 -0.92 28.48 -10.34
N LYS A 154 -2.07 29.01 -10.79
CA LYS A 154 -3.40 28.43 -10.59
C LYS A 154 -3.51 27.03 -11.18
N VAL A 155 -3.12 26.83 -12.44
CA VAL A 155 -3.15 25.50 -13.07
C VAL A 155 -2.30 24.48 -12.29
N ARG A 156 -1.09 24.87 -11.87
CA ARG A 156 -0.21 23.96 -11.09
C ARG A 156 -0.79 23.67 -9.71
N PHE A 157 -1.38 24.67 -9.08
CA PHE A 157 -2.02 24.56 -7.78
C PHE A 157 -3.27 23.66 -7.81
N GLU A 158 -4.16 23.86 -8.79
CA GLU A 158 -5.40 23.10 -8.93
C GLU A 158 -5.12 21.63 -9.20
N ASN A 159 -4.17 21.31 -10.10
CA ASN A 159 -3.75 19.94 -10.34
C ASN A 159 -3.22 19.25 -9.07
N PHE A 160 -2.45 19.98 -8.25
CA PHE A 160 -1.99 19.47 -6.97
C PHE A 160 -3.14 19.27 -5.96
N LYS A 161 -4.05 20.23 -5.87
CA LYS A 161 -5.21 20.18 -4.96
C LYS A 161 -6.12 19.00 -5.28
N GLU A 162 -6.39 18.75 -6.56
CA GLU A 162 -7.12 17.57 -7.01
C GLU A 162 -6.37 16.27 -6.66
N ALA A 163 -5.07 16.21 -6.94
CA ALA A 163 -4.25 15.05 -6.61
C ALA A 163 -4.23 14.74 -5.10
N CYS A 164 -4.24 15.76 -4.24
CA CYS A 164 -4.36 15.62 -2.79
C CYS A 164 -5.68 14.92 -2.39
N GLN A 165 -6.81 15.33 -2.97
CA GLN A 165 -8.11 14.69 -2.70
C GLN A 165 -8.10 13.23 -3.18
N ASN A 166 -7.62 12.99 -4.39
CA ASN A 166 -7.50 11.65 -4.97
C ASN A 166 -6.60 10.74 -4.12
N GLN A 167 -5.46 11.27 -3.62
CA GLN A 167 -4.53 10.51 -2.78
C GLN A 167 -5.19 10.00 -1.48
N LYS A 168 -6.03 10.83 -0.84
CA LYS A 168 -6.77 10.44 0.38
C LYS A 168 -7.78 9.33 0.09
N VAL A 169 -8.47 9.40 -1.05
CA VAL A 169 -9.40 8.34 -1.48
C VAL A 169 -8.67 7.02 -1.73
N LEU A 170 -7.53 7.06 -2.43
CA LEU A 170 -6.73 5.87 -2.72
C LEU A 170 -6.18 5.21 -1.45
N GLN A 171 -5.69 6.02 -0.50
CA GLN A 171 -5.26 5.54 0.82
C GLN A 171 -6.40 4.80 1.53
N LYS A 172 -7.56 5.44 1.69
CA LYS A 172 -8.73 4.84 2.33
C LYS A 172 -9.19 3.53 1.65
N ASN A 173 -9.11 3.46 0.32
CA ASN A 173 -9.47 2.25 -0.42
C ASN A 173 -8.49 1.10 -0.17
N SER A 174 -7.18 1.38 -0.19
CA SER A 174 -6.15 0.39 0.10
C SER A 174 -6.21 -0.12 1.55
N GLU A 175 -6.49 0.77 2.51
CA GLU A 175 -6.65 0.44 3.93
C GLU A 175 -7.84 -0.49 4.13
N ARG A 176 -9.00 -0.16 3.55
CA ARG A 176 -10.19 -1.02 3.62
C ARG A 176 -9.94 -2.40 3.02
N ALA A 177 -9.29 -2.47 1.86
CA ALA A 177 -8.95 -3.75 1.23
C ALA A 177 -7.97 -4.57 2.09
N LEU A 178 -7.03 -3.91 2.77
CA LEU A 178 -6.09 -4.55 3.68
C LEU A 178 -6.77 -5.07 4.96
N GLU A 179 -7.69 -4.30 5.53
CA GLU A 179 -8.50 -4.72 6.69
C GLU A 179 -9.31 -5.97 6.38
N GLU A 180 -9.99 -5.99 5.24
CA GLU A 180 -10.73 -7.15 4.77
C GLU A 180 -9.81 -8.36 4.58
N LEU A 181 -8.70 -8.18 3.87
CA LEU A 181 -7.72 -9.24 3.66
C LEU A 181 -7.13 -9.75 4.98
N SER A 182 -6.90 -8.87 5.96
CA SER A 182 -6.41 -9.23 7.29
C SER A 182 -7.41 -10.11 8.05
N ARG A 183 -8.70 -9.79 7.97
CA ARG A 183 -9.78 -10.62 8.52
C ARG A 183 -9.79 -12.00 7.86
N MET A 184 -9.72 -12.05 6.54
CA MET A 184 -9.71 -13.32 5.80
C MET A 184 -8.44 -14.13 6.07
N ARG A 185 -7.27 -13.51 6.27
CA ARG A 185 -6.04 -14.22 6.67
C ARG A 185 -6.22 -15.02 7.97
N LYS A 186 -6.90 -14.44 8.97
CA LYS A 186 -7.21 -15.14 10.23
C LYS A 186 -8.11 -16.34 9.99
N GLN A 187 -9.14 -16.19 9.15
CA GLN A 187 -10.02 -17.28 8.78
C GLN A 187 -9.29 -18.38 7.98
N ALA A 188 -8.39 -18.00 7.06
CA ALA A 188 -7.55 -18.92 6.34
C ALA A 188 -6.66 -19.72 7.30
N ASP A 189 -6.01 -19.06 8.25
CA ASP A 189 -5.15 -19.69 9.24
C ASP A 189 -5.93 -20.68 10.12
N GLU A 190 -7.16 -20.33 10.51
CA GLU A 190 -8.07 -21.22 11.25
C GLU A 190 -8.44 -22.46 10.43
N ILE A 191 -8.89 -22.29 9.18
CA ILE A 191 -9.29 -23.39 8.29
C ILE A 191 -8.10 -24.31 8.02
N ILE A 192 -6.92 -23.74 7.71
CA ILE A 192 -5.70 -24.50 7.45
C ILE A 192 -5.27 -25.26 8.70
N SER A 193 -5.27 -24.61 9.86
CA SER A 193 -4.88 -25.27 11.11
C SER A 193 -5.83 -26.40 11.47
N GLN A 194 -7.14 -26.22 11.28
CA GLN A 194 -8.12 -27.28 11.52
C GLN A 194 -7.87 -28.46 10.57
N ALA A 195 -7.75 -28.20 9.27
CA ALA A 195 -7.52 -29.22 8.26
C ALA A 195 -6.22 -30.01 8.55
N TRP A 196 -5.14 -29.33 8.88
CA TRP A 196 -3.85 -29.96 9.17
C TRP A 196 -3.87 -30.77 10.46
N ASN A 197 -4.57 -30.30 11.50
CA ASN A 197 -4.77 -31.09 12.72
C ASN A 197 -5.52 -32.40 12.40
N GLU A 198 -6.62 -32.33 11.64
CA GLU A 198 -7.41 -33.52 11.26
C GLU A 198 -6.58 -34.50 10.41
N VAL A 199 -5.78 -33.96 9.47
CA VAL A 199 -4.85 -34.77 8.66
C VAL A 199 -3.82 -35.48 9.51
N GLU A 200 -3.16 -34.78 10.43
CA GLU A 200 -2.14 -35.38 11.29
C GLU A 200 -2.73 -36.44 12.23
N GLU A 201 -3.95 -36.24 12.72
CA GLU A 201 -4.71 -37.21 13.53
C GLU A 201 -5.07 -38.46 12.71
N SER A 202 -5.52 -38.29 11.46
CA SER A 202 -5.87 -39.41 10.58
C SER A 202 -4.71 -40.39 10.31
N PHE A 203 -3.47 -39.91 10.48
CA PHE A 203 -2.24 -40.67 10.28
C PHE A 203 -1.48 -40.95 11.60
N ALA A 204 -2.07 -40.69 12.76
CA ALA A 204 -1.41 -40.82 14.07
C ALA A 204 -0.91 -42.23 14.37
N GLY A 205 -1.57 -43.27 13.81
CA GLY A 205 -1.15 -44.67 13.97
C GLY A 205 0.04 -45.11 13.10
N LEU A 206 0.58 -44.25 12.23
CA LEU A 206 1.69 -44.56 11.34
C LEU A 206 3.04 -44.15 11.94
N PRO A 207 4.17 -44.81 11.54
CA PRO A 207 5.51 -44.36 11.90
C PRO A 207 5.76 -42.90 11.50
N ASP A 208 6.53 -42.17 12.32
CA ASP A 208 6.71 -40.71 12.19
C ASP A 208 7.15 -40.21 10.81
N GLU A 209 8.02 -40.95 10.12
CA GLU A 209 8.44 -40.59 8.76
C GLU A 209 7.30 -40.74 7.75
N VAL A 210 6.57 -41.85 7.81
CA VAL A 210 5.44 -42.14 6.94
C VAL A 210 4.30 -41.14 7.21
N ARG A 211 3.99 -40.88 8.48
CA ARG A 211 2.99 -39.90 8.92
C ARG A 211 3.26 -38.52 8.33
N ARG A 212 4.50 -38.03 8.48
CA ARG A 212 4.90 -36.71 7.93
C ARG A 212 4.86 -36.69 6.41
N SER A 213 5.32 -37.74 5.75
CA SER A 213 5.25 -37.85 4.29
C SER A 213 3.81 -37.76 3.80
N ARG A 214 2.89 -38.51 4.43
CA ARG A 214 1.45 -38.48 4.09
C ARG A 214 0.82 -37.12 4.36
N ALA A 215 1.10 -36.51 5.52
CA ALA A 215 0.60 -35.19 5.86
C ALA A 215 1.12 -34.10 4.89
N SER A 216 2.35 -34.21 4.42
CA SER A 216 2.91 -33.28 3.42
C SER A 216 2.20 -33.36 2.07
N GLU A 217 1.58 -34.49 1.70
CA GLU A 217 0.70 -34.55 0.52
C GLU A 217 -0.54 -33.65 0.64
N TYR A 218 -0.96 -33.31 1.86
CA TYR A 218 -2.03 -32.35 2.16
C TYR A 218 -1.51 -30.92 2.36
N GLY A 219 -0.22 -30.69 2.07
CA GLY A 219 0.41 -29.37 2.14
C GLY A 219 0.98 -29.04 3.52
N VAL A 220 1.00 -29.97 4.48
CA VAL A 220 1.63 -29.76 5.79
C VAL A 220 3.14 -29.61 5.63
N VAL A 221 3.70 -28.52 6.18
CA VAL A 221 5.13 -28.22 6.09
C VAL A 221 5.81 -28.45 7.43
N TYR A 222 6.83 -29.33 7.44
CA TYR A 222 7.70 -29.59 8.58
C TYR A 222 9.06 -28.92 8.39
N VAL A 223 9.58 -28.27 9.43
CA VAL A 223 10.85 -27.54 9.39
C VAL A 223 11.72 -27.92 10.57
N TYR A 224 13.03 -28.09 10.35
CA TYR A 224 14.01 -28.29 11.42
C TYR A 224 14.47 -26.96 11.99
N ARG A 225 14.69 -26.89 13.31
CA ARG A 225 15.34 -25.72 13.92
C ARG A 225 16.80 -25.67 13.49
N LYS A 226 17.34 -24.46 13.28
CA LYS A 226 18.72 -24.22 12.83
C LYS A 226 19.80 -24.88 13.70
N ASN A 227 19.49 -25.23 14.95
CA ASN A 227 20.43 -25.81 15.92
C ASN A 227 20.23 -27.33 16.14
N GLU A 228 19.32 -27.98 15.40
CA GLU A 228 18.97 -29.40 15.57
C GLU A 228 19.45 -30.31 14.43
N LEU A 229 20.32 -29.82 13.53
CA LEU A 229 20.93 -30.63 12.47
C LEU A 229 22.39 -30.94 12.85
N PRO A 230 22.70 -32.14 13.39
CA PRO A 230 24.08 -32.61 13.41
C PRO A 230 24.48 -32.95 11.97
N GLY A 231 25.45 -32.23 11.41
CA GLY A 231 26.28 -32.76 10.33
C GLY A 231 25.77 -32.68 8.88
N LEU A 232 24.85 -31.78 8.50
CA LEU A 232 24.67 -31.46 7.09
C LEU A 232 25.76 -30.49 6.64
N SER A 233 26.82 -31.07 6.05
CA SER A 233 27.91 -30.33 5.42
C SER A 233 27.36 -29.37 4.37
N VAL A 234 28.08 -28.28 4.13
CA VAL A 234 27.71 -27.14 3.29
C VAL A 234 27.32 -27.52 1.84
N PHE A 235 27.56 -28.76 1.42
CA PHE A 235 27.33 -29.26 0.05
C PHE A 235 25.86 -29.52 -0.33
N ASP A 236 24.94 -29.78 0.61
CA ASP A 236 23.52 -30.01 0.26
C ASP A 236 22.71 -28.72 0.06
N ARG A 237 23.32 -27.55 0.24
CA ARG A 237 22.66 -26.25 0.10
C ARG A 237 22.38 -25.82 -1.35
N ILE A 238 22.92 -26.53 -2.35
CA ILE A 238 22.82 -26.11 -3.76
C ILE A 238 21.63 -26.76 -4.50
N GLN A 239 21.06 -27.88 -4.03
CA GLN A 239 19.95 -28.54 -4.74
C GLN A 239 18.54 -28.09 -4.30
N VAL A 240 18.38 -27.34 -3.21
CA VAL A 240 17.05 -26.90 -2.73
C VAL A 240 16.66 -25.49 -3.21
N SER A 241 17.54 -24.79 -3.94
CA SER A 241 17.24 -23.48 -4.54
C SER A 241 16.91 -23.51 -6.03
N ALA A 242 16.88 -24.69 -6.66
CA ALA A 242 16.51 -24.86 -8.07
C ALA A 242 15.55 -26.07 -8.19
N GLY A 243 14.28 -25.84 -7.86
CA GLY A 243 13.18 -26.80 -7.99
C GLY A 243 11.86 -26.13 -7.67
#